data_AF-A0A1C3P3W5-F1
#
_entry.id   AF-A0A1C3P3W5-F1
#
_cell.length_a   1.000
_cell.length_b   1.000
_cell.length_c   1.000
_cell.angle_alpha   90.00
_cell.angle_beta   90.00
_cell.angle_gamma   90.00
#
_symmetry.space_group_name_H-M   'P 1'
#
loop_
_entity.id
_entity.type
_entity.pdbx_description
1 polymer ?
#
loop_
_entity_poly.entity_id
_entity_poly.type
_entity_poly.pdbx_seq_one_letter_code
_entity_poly.pdbx_strand_id
1 'polypeptide(L)'
;MAISDHDRKVLWARAHNTCAMCRKPLVVDGDANSRESVVGHEAHIVAQSPTGPRGGLLPSGEIDRLDNLILLCPRDHKIVDDQPGTYPPERLRRIREDHERWAAARFGVDPIRVRRDPNRPPLVLMRLLATGSDVWEVIEGCQAYRLGNLADGTADPDLCDLADEFLDLARDTADVSGEIADDGQRAIREARRALGAALVQLREKSVVVFGGRRKLLLTGGEGAPMTWWEAVLQVRLASEGLPDIWHGLIE
;
A
#
# COMPACT_ATOMS: atom_id res chain seq x y z
N MET A 1 20.60 12.05 31.55
CA MET A 1 19.23 11.53 31.74
C MET A 1 19.26 10.14 31.13
N ALA A 2 18.12 9.50 30.87
CA ALA A 2 18.07 8.29 30.06
C ALA A 2 17.48 8.65 28.69
N ILE A 3 17.85 7.91 27.65
CA ILE A 3 17.23 7.99 26.32
C ILE A 3 15.72 7.71 26.46
N SER A 4 14.89 8.54 25.84
CA SER A 4 13.44 8.37 25.89
C SER A 4 12.98 7.13 25.11
N ASP A 5 11.87 6.51 25.52
CA ASP A 5 11.30 5.37 24.77
C ASP A 5 10.90 5.74 23.34
N HIS A 6 10.48 6.99 23.13
CA HIS A 6 10.21 7.53 21.79
C HIS A 6 11.48 7.50 20.94
N ASP A 7 12.57 8.11 21.41
CA ASP A 7 13.81 8.24 20.64
C ASP A 7 14.49 6.88 20.44
N ARG A 8 14.41 5.99 21.43
CA ARG A 8 14.81 4.59 21.29
C ARG A 8 14.08 3.93 20.13
N LYS A 9 12.73 3.99 20.10
CA LYS A 9 11.94 3.39 19.00
C LYS A 9 12.33 3.97 17.65
N VAL A 10 12.51 5.29 17.56
CA VAL A 10 12.92 5.95 16.30
C VAL A 10 14.32 5.51 15.88
N LEU A 11 15.29 5.48 16.79
CA LEU A 11 16.66 5.03 16.51
C LEU A 11 16.69 3.61 15.96
N TRP A 12 16.04 2.67 16.67
CA TRP A 12 15.98 1.26 16.28
C TRP A 12 15.24 1.05 14.95
N ALA A 13 14.14 1.79 14.73
CA ALA A 13 13.39 1.73 13.48
C ALA A 13 14.22 2.23 12.29
N ARG A 14 14.88 3.39 12.41
CA ARG A 14 15.74 3.93 11.35
C ARG A 14 16.94 3.04 11.04
N ALA A 15 17.52 2.43 12.07
CA ALA A 15 18.63 1.50 11.92
C ALA A 15 18.22 0.10 11.41
N HIS A 16 16.91 -0.17 11.26
CA HIS A 16 16.38 -1.45 10.78
C HIS A 16 16.99 -2.67 11.50
N ASN A 17 17.08 -2.60 12.84
CA ASN A 17 17.64 -3.68 13.68
C ASN A 17 19.06 -4.13 13.27
N THR A 18 19.88 -3.25 12.70
CA THR A 18 21.24 -3.60 12.25
C THR A 18 22.29 -2.60 12.72
N CYS A 19 23.51 -3.10 12.97
CA CYS A 19 24.65 -2.27 13.37
C CYS A 19 24.98 -1.25 12.28
N ALA A 20 25.15 0.02 12.66
CA ALA A 20 25.49 1.09 11.72
C ALA A 20 26.85 0.92 11.01
N MET A 21 27.74 0.08 11.54
CA MET A 21 29.07 -0.18 10.95
C MET A 21 29.14 -1.50 10.17
N CYS A 22 28.68 -2.61 10.75
CA CYS A 22 28.83 -3.93 10.14
C CYS A 22 27.52 -4.53 9.59
N ARG A 23 26.38 -3.84 9.76
CA ARG A 23 25.04 -4.25 9.30
C ARG A 23 24.56 -5.61 9.84
N LYS A 24 25.24 -6.19 10.83
CA LYS A 24 24.78 -7.41 11.49
C LYS A 24 23.51 -7.13 12.31
N PRO A 25 22.57 -8.10 12.39
CA PRO A 25 21.39 -8.00 13.24
C PRO A 25 21.75 -7.71 14.70
N LEU A 26 20.90 -6.92 15.37
CA LEU A 26 21.08 -6.50 16.76
C LEU A 26 20.07 -7.09 17.74
N VAL A 27 19.15 -7.89 17.21
CA VAL A 27 18.34 -8.82 17.97
C VAL A 27 18.69 -10.22 17.45
N VAL A 28 19.03 -11.10 18.39
CA VAL A 28 19.29 -12.51 18.12
C VAL A 28 18.05 -13.28 18.55
N ASP A 29 17.59 -14.16 17.66
CA ASP A 29 16.42 -15.00 17.92
C ASP A 29 16.61 -15.83 19.19
N GLY A 30 15.49 -16.01 19.91
CA GLY A 30 15.42 -16.94 21.02
C GLY A 30 15.49 -18.40 20.55
N ASP A 31 15.52 -19.30 21.52
CA ASP A 31 15.39 -20.73 21.29
C ASP A 31 14.20 -21.31 22.08
N ALA A 32 14.05 -22.63 22.09
CA ALA A 32 12.95 -23.30 22.81
C ALA A 32 12.88 -22.96 24.31
N ASN A 33 13.97 -22.44 24.89
CA ASN A 33 14.10 -22.18 26.32
C ASN A 33 14.34 -20.69 26.66
N SER A 34 14.54 -19.84 25.64
CA SER A 34 14.99 -18.46 25.83
C SER A 34 14.28 -17.52 24.87
N ARG A 35 13.88 -16.35 25.35
CA ARG A 35 13.41 -15.26 24.49
C ARG A 35 14.56 -14.62 23.70
N GLU A 36 14.22 -13.73 22.79
CA GLU A 36 15.17 -12.96 21.98
C GLU A 36 16.15 -12.14 22.83
N SER A 37 17.38 -12.05 22.36
CA SER A 37 18.45 -11.26 23.00
C SER A 37 18.69 -9.97 22.23
N VAL A 38 18.50 -8.83 22.90
CA VAL A 38 18.80 -7.50 22.36
C VAL A 38 20.28 -7.20 22.62
N VAL A 39 21.11 -7.38 21.59
CA VAL A 39 22.58 -7.19 21.67
C VAL A 39 23.04 -5.82 21.17
N GLY A 40 22.13 -5.03 20.57
CA GLY A 40 22.42 -3.67 20.13
C GLY A 40 22.64 -2.70 21.28
N HIS A 41 23.60 -1.80 21.10
CA HIS A 41 23.93 -0.73 22.04
C HIS A 41 23.54 0.64 21.45
N GLU A 42 22.84 1.43 22.24
CA GLU A 42 22.48 2.83 21.97
C GLU A 42 23.66 3.71 22.37
N ALA A 43 24.61 3.90 21.45
CA ALA A 43 25.88 4.55 21.74
C ALA A 43 25.80 6.07 21.53
N HIS A 44 26.42 6.83 22.42
CA HIS A 44 26.55 8.27 22.24
C HIS A 44 27.70 8.60 21.28
N ILE A 45 27.40 9.48 20.32
CA ILE A 45 28.36 10.02 19.36
C ILE A 45 29.36 10.93 20.08
N VAL A 46 28.85 11.90 20.86
CA VAL A 46 29.63 12.72 21.80
C VAL A 46 29.39 12.18 23.21
N ALA A 47 30.47 11.91 23.94
CA ALA A 47 30.39 11.24 25.23
C ALA A 47 29.75 12.12 26.31
N GLN A 48 29.02 11.49 27.23
CA GLN A 48 28.35 12.16 28.35
C GLN A 48 29.35 12.78 29.35
N SER A 49 30.49 12.13 29.57
CA SER A 49 31.56 12.62 30.44
C SER A 49 32.57 13.45 29.64
N PRO A 50 33.06 14.59 30.17
CA PRO A 50 34.21 15.30 29.61
C PRO A 50 35.47 14.43 29.48
N THR A 51 35.60 13.39 30.32
CA THR A 51 36.71 12.42 30.28
C THR A 51 36.41 11.17 29.46
N GLY A 52 35.22 11.08 28.87
CA GLY A 52 34.84 9.95 28.02
C GLY A 52 35.60 9.96 26.68
N PRO A 53 35.56 8.85 25.92
CA PRO A 53 36.30 8.66 24.68
C PRO A 53 36.21 9.84 23.70
N ARG A 54 35.05 10.51 23.65
CA ARG A 54 34.76 11.66 22.78
C ARG A 54 34.11 12.79 23.57
N GLY A 55 34.62 13.06 24.77
CA GLY A 55 34.11 14.13 25.63
C GLY A 55 34.15 15.48 24.91
N GLY A 56 32.99 16.13 24.81
CA GLY A 56 32.84 17.46 24.22
C GLY A 56 31.80 18.28 24.99
N LEU A 57 31.80 19.60 24.79
CA LEU A 57 30.81 20.50 25.40
C LEU A 57 29.47 20.38 24.65
N LEU A 58 28.66 19.37 25.00
CA LEU A 58 27.23 19.43 24.72
C LEU A 58 26.51 20.06 25.93
N PRO A 59 25.54 20.97 25.71
CA PRO A 59 24.70 21.47 26.79
C PRO A 59 24.00 20.31 27.52
N SER A 60 23.88 20.42 28.84
CA SER A 60 23.14 19.44 29.65
C SER A 60 21.70 19.35 29.15
N GLY A 61 21.32 18.21 28.59
CA GLY A 61 20.01 17.98 27.95
C GLY A 61 20.07 17.60 26.47
N GLU A 62 21.22 17.76 25.81
CA GLU A 62 21.39 17.37 24.41
C GLU A 62 22.05 15.99 24.23
N ILE A 63 22.65 15.48 25.30
CA ILE A 63 23.42 14.22 25.30
C ILE A 63 22.56 13.04 24.89
N ASP A 64 21.34 12.93 25.43
CA ASP A 64 20.43 11.81 25.19
C ASP A 64 19.50 12.03 23.99
N ARG A 65 19.68 13.11 23.23
CA ARG A 65 18.86 13.36 22.04
C ARG A 65 19.19 12.37 20.94
N LEU A 66 18.17 12.00 20.16
CA LEU A 66 18.29 11.12 19.00
C LEU A 66 19.46 11.48 18.07
N ASP A 67 19.72 12.77 17.87
CA ASP A 67 20.79 13.24 16.98
C ASP A 67 22.22 12.95 17.49
N ASN A 68 22.38 12.67 18.78
CA ASN A 68 23.63 12.27 19.39
C ASN A 68 23.76 10.74 19.57
N LEU A 69 22.84 9.95 19.02
CA LEU A 69 22.85 8.49 19.17
C LEU A 69 23.22 7.78 17.87
N ILE A 70 23.90 6.64 17.99
CA ILE A 70 24.17 5.70 16.91
C ILE A 70 23.97 4.26 17.44
N LEU A 71 23.37 3.40 16.63
CA LEU A 71 23.09 2.02 17.02
C LEU A 71 24.20 1.08 16.54
N LEU A 72 24.87 0.39 17.47
CA LEU A 72 26.05 -0.45 17.20
C LEU A 72 25.95 -1.82 17.86
N CYS A 73 26.65 -2.82 17.31
CA CYS A 73 26.86 -4.10 18.01
C CYS A 73 27.95 -3.96 19.09
N PRO A 74 28.07 -4.87 20.06
CA PRO A 74 29.04 -4.74 21.16
C PRO A 74 30.49 -4.62 20.68
N ARG A 75 30.83 -5.33 19.60
CA ARG A 75 32.16 -5.28 18.97
C ARG A 75 32.46 -3.89 18.41
N ASP A 76 31.58 -3.36 17.57
CA ASP A 76 31.80 -2.05 16.92
C ASP A 76 31.70 -0.92 17.93
N HIS A 77 30.82 -1.03 18.94
CA HIS A 77 30.74 -0.10 20.06
C HIS A 77 32.08 0.01 20.80
N LYS A 78 32.70 -1.13 21.14
CA LYS A 78 34.02 -1.14 21.78
C LYS A 78 35.11 -0.51 20.89
N ILE A 79 35.10 -0.78 19.58
CA ILE A 79 36.08 -0.21 18.64
C ILE A 79 36.00 1.31 18.62
N VAL A 80 34.80 1.90 18.55
CA VAL A 80 34.67 3.36 18.45
C VAL A 80 35.08 4.06 19.76
N ASP A 81 34.83 3.42 20.91
CA ASP A 81 35.23 3.91 22.23
C ASP A 81 36.74 3.78 22.48
N ASP A 82 37.36 2.67 22.07
CA ASP A 82 38.80 2.48 22.25
C ASP A 82 39.64 3.30 21.23
N GLN A 83 39.03 3.79 20.14
CA GLN A 83 39.73 4.49 19.05
C GLN A 83 39.10 5.86 18.70
N PRO A 84 38.99 6.80 19.66
CA PRO A 84 38.27 8.05 19.45
C PRO A 84 38.89 8.99 18.41
N GLY A 85 40.23 8.94 18.22
CA GLY A 85 40.89 9.69 17.16
C GLY A 85 40.54 9.19 15.76
N THR A 86 40.28 7.88 15.62
CA THR A 86 39.82 7.26 14.36
C THR A 86 38.34 7.50 14.13
N TYR A 87 37.55 7.54 15.20
CA TYR A 87 36.09 7.71 15.18
C TYR A 87 35.65 9.00 15.88
N PRO A 88 36.04 10.19 15.38
CA PRO A 88 35.54 11.44 15.94
C PRO A 88 34.04 11.60 15.67
N PRO A 89 33.33 12.48 16.42
CA PRO A 89 31.90 12.69 16.28
C PRO A 89 31.41 12.87 14.84
N GLU A 90 32.15 13.63 14.02
CA GLU A 90 31.80 13.91 12.62
C GLU A 90 31.85 12.65 11.74
N ARG A 91 32.72 11.70 12.08
CA ARG A 91 32.77 10.41 11.38
C ARG A 91 31.60 9.53 11.81
N LEU A 92 31.28 9.48 13.10
CA LEU A 92 30.15 8.67 13.60
C LEU A 92 28.80 9.18 13.07
N ARG A 93 28.60 10.50 12.97
CA ARG A 93 27.41 11.08 12.31
C ARG A 93 27.30 10.63 10.85
N ARG A 94 28.40 10.67 10.10
CA ARG A 94 28.42 10.16 8.71
C ARG A 94 28.11 8.67 8.62
N ILE A 95 28.72 7.84 9.49
CA ILE A 95 28.43 6.39 9.55
C ILE A 95 26.94 6.15 9.79
N ARG A 96 26.34 6.88 10.75
CA ARG A 96 24.90 6.79 11.03
C ARG A 96 24.06 7.18 9.80
N GLU A 97 24.34 8.33 9.20
CA GLU A 97 23.60 8.82 8.03
C GLU A 97 23.72 7.87 6.82
N ASP A 98 24.92 7.36 6.55
CA ASP A 98 25.14 6.38 5.50
C ASP A 98 24.36 5.08 5.75
N HIS A 99 24.30 4.64 7.01
CA HIS A 99 23.53 3.47 7.41
C HIS A 99 22.03 3.70 7.25
N GLU A 100 21.49 4.81 7.76
CA GLU A 100 20.07 5.12 7.66
C GLU A 100 19.64 5.28 6.19
N ARG A 101 20.48 5.89 5.33
CA ARG A 101 20.25 5.93 3.87
C ARG A 101 20.25 4.56 3.23
N TRP A 102 21.23 3.71 3.56
CA TRP A 102 21.28 2.33 3.08
C TRP A 102 20.04 1.55 3.49
N ALA A 103 19.64 1.69 4.75
CA ALA A 103 18.50 0.97 5.30
C ALA A 103 17.19 1.45 4.66
N ALA A 104 16.99 2.75 4.52
CA ALA A 104 15.85 3.32 3.80
C ALA A 104 15.82 2.92 2.32
N ALA A 105 16.97 2.84 1.63
CA ALA A 105 17.01 2.38 0.25
C ALA A 105 16.73 0.88 0.10
N ARG A 106 17.03 0.08 1.13
CA ARG A 106 16.90 -1.37 1.10
C ARG A 106 15.54 -1.88 1.62
N PHE A 107 14.96 -1.16 2.57
CA PHE A 107 13.76 -1.55 3.30
C PHE A 107 12.66 -0.49 3.26
N GLY A 108 12.95 0.69 2.71
CA GLY A 108 11.93 1.68 2.40
C GLY A 108 11.10 1.17 1.24
N VAL A 109 9.90 0.73 1.57
CA VAL A 109 8.91 0.34 0.57
C VAL A 109 8.15 1.60 0.19
N ASP A 110 8.24 2.00 -1.08
CA ASP A 110 7.37 3.05 -1.58
C ASP A 110 5.91 2.65 -1.31
N PRO A 111 5.08 3.55 -0.79
CA PRO A 111 3.74 3.15 -0.41
C PRO A 111 2.97 2.70 -1.65
N ILE A 112 2.26 1.57 -1.55
CA ILE A 112 1.48 1.03 -2.66
C ILE A 112 0.40 2.05 -3.05
N ARG A 113 0.33 2.39 -4.34
CA ARG A 113 -0.62 3.35 -4.92
C ARG A 113 -1.11 2.87 -6.27
N VAL A 114 -2.42 2.91 -6.48
CA VAL A 114 -3.04 2.80 -7.80
C VAL A 114 -3.08 4.18 -8.44
N ARG A 115 -2.56 4.32 -9.65
CA ARG A 115 -2.49 5.59 -10.40
C ARG A 115 -3.01 5.39 -11.82
N ARG A 116 -3.32 6.50 -12.51
CA ARG A 116 -3.56 6.48 -13.96
C ARG A 116 -2.24 6.16 -14.68
N ASP A 117 -2.30 5.37 -15.74
CA ASP A 117 -1.15 5.13 -16.61
C ASP A 117 -0.90 6.40 -17.45
N PRO A 118 0.22 7.11 -17.25
CA PRO A 118 0.48 8.38 -17.95
C PRO A 118 0.61 8.19 -19.46
N ASN A 119 0.86 6.97 -19.94
CA ASN A 119 1.04 6.66 -21.36
C ASN A 119 -0.26 6.23 -22.05
N ARG A 120 -1.40 6.27 -21.35
CA ARG A 120 -2.70 5.85 -21.90
C ARG A 120 -3.75 6.94 -21.76
N PRO A 121 -4.66 7.06 -22.75
CA PRO A 121 -5.76 7.99 -22.65
C PRO A 121 -6.66 7.62 -21.45
N PRO A 122 -7.20 8.61 -20.72
CA PRO A 122 -8.04 8.38 -19.54
C PRO A 122 -9.45 7.86 -19.86
N LEU A 123 -9.72 7.58 -21.14
CA LEU A 123 -11.05 7.26 -21.65
C LEU A 123 -11.39 5.79 -21.40
N VAL A 124 -12.58 5.55 -20.86
CA VAL A 124 -13.17 4.22 -20.78
C VAL A 124 -14.20 4.12 -21.89
N LEU A 125 -13.99 3.20 -22.83
CA LEU A 125 -15.00 2.90 -23.84
C LEU A 125 -16.12 2.11 -23.16
N MET A 126 -17.22 2.80 -22.88
CA MET A 126 -18.42 2.20 -22.32
C MET A 126 -19.30 1.65 -23.44
N ARG A 127 -19.84 0.45 -23.26
CA ARG A 127 -20.82 -0.16 -24.17
C ARG A 127 -22.06 -0.60 -23.42
N LEU A 128 -23.19 -0.71 -24.11
CA LEU A 128 -24.40 -1.31 -23.53
C LEU A 128 -24.12 -2.77 -23.20
N LEU A 129 -24.45 -3.18 -21.97
CA LEU A 129 -24.37 -4.57 -21.53
C LEU A 129 -25.75 -5.22 -21.67
N ALA A 130 -25.92 -6.07 -22.68
CA ALA A 130 -27.22 -6.65 -23.01
C ALA A 130 -27.45 -8.03 -22.37
N THR A 131 -26.35 -8.73 -22.07
CA THR A 131 -26.32 -10.11 -21.59
C THR A 131 -25.37 -10.25 -20.40
N GLY A 132 -25.54 -11.31 -19.60
CA GLY A 132 -24.60 -11.58 -18.50
C GLY A 132 -23.18 -11.91 -18.97
N SER A 133 -22.99 -12.36 -20.21
CA SER A 133 -21.65 -12.48 -20.81
C SER A 133 -20.99 -11.11 -20.99
N ASP A 134 -21.76 -10.07 -21.36
CA ASP A 134 -21.23 -8.72 -21.49
C ASP A 134 -20.74 -8.17 -20.14
N VAL A 135 -21.50 -8.43 -19.08
CA VAL A 135 -21.12 -8.05 -17.71
C VAL A 135 -19.88 -8.82 -17.28
N TRP A 136 -19.86 -10.14 -17.48
CA TRP A 136 -18.74 -11.00 -17.14
C TRP A 136 -17.42 -10.53 -17.79
N GLU A 137 -17.43 -10.23 -19.09
CA GLU A 137 -16.23 -9.74 -19.80
C GLU A 137 -15.66 -8.43 -19.21
N VAL A 138 -16.53 -7.59 -18.67
CA VAL A 138 -16.14 -6.32 -18.03
C VAL A 138 -15.55 -6.56 -16.64
N ILE A 139 -16.16 -7.44 -15.85
CA ILE A 139 -15.80 -7.59 -14.43
C ILE A 139 -14.71 -8.64 -14.15
N GLU A 140 -14.62 -9.70 -14.97
CA GLU A 140 -13.72 -10.83 -14.74
C GLU A 140 -12.25 -10.40 -14.67
N GLY A 141 -11.59 -10.66 -13.53
CA GLY A 141 -10.17 -10.34 -13.34
C GLY A 141 -9.87 -8.85 -13.11
N CYS A 142 -10.90 -8.04 -12.82
CA CYS A 142 -10.71 -6.68 -12.29
C CYS A 142 -10.40 -6.72 -10.78
N GLN A 143 -9.63 -5.74 -10.30
CA GLN A 143 -9.26 -5.59 -8.89
C GLN A 143 -9.91 -4.37 -8.22
N ALA A 144 -10.63 -3.56 -8.99
CA ALA A 144 -11.34 -2.39 -8.50
C ALA A 144 -12.62 -2.18 -9.31
N TYR A 145 -13.56 -1.44 -8.71
CA TYR A 145 -14.87 -1.22 -9.28
C TYR A 145 -15.26 0.24 -9.15
N ARG A 146 -15.78 0.79 -10.23
CA ARG A 146 -16.45 2.09 -10.25
C ARG A 146 -17.88 1.86 -10.66
N LEU A 147 -18.76 1.86 -9.67
CA LEU A 147 -20.18 1.58 -9.85
C LEU A 147 -20.93 2.90 -9.73
N GLY A 148 -21.50 3.33 -10.85
CA GLY A 148 -22.43 4.45 -10.88
C GLY A 148 -23.86 3.94 -10.87
N ASN A 149 -24.67 4.48 -9.96
CA ASN A 149 -26.10 4.20 -9.89
C ASN A 149 -26.93 5.31 -10.58
N LEU A 150 -28.25 5.16 -10.56
CA LEU A 150 -29.25 6.18 -10.83
C LEU A 150 -29.03 7.38 -9.89
N ALA A 151 -29.43 8.57 -10.32
CA ALA A 151 -29.15 9.79 -9.55
C ALA A 151 -30.00 9.89 -8.28
N ASP A 152 -29.33 10.08 -7.13
CA ASP A 152 -29.96 10.26 -5.83
C ASP A 152 -31.02 11.37 -5.85
N GLY A 153 -32.24 11.06 -5.39
CA GLY A 153 -33.32 12.03 -5.20
C GLY A 153 -34.19 12.36 -6.42
N THR A 154 -33.98 11.70 -7.56
CA THR A 154 -34.82 11.88 -8.76
C THR A 154 -35.43 10.59 -9.31
N ALA A 155 -34.88 9.43 -8.93
CA ALA A 155 -35.35 8.13 -9.37
C ALA A 155 -36.36 7.51 -8.38
N ASP A 156 -37.23 6.65 -8.92
CA ASP A 156 -38.17 5.82 -8.18
C ASP A 156 -37.41 4.87 -7.22
N PRO A 157 -37.72 4.83 -5.92
CA PRO A 157 -37.06 3.96 -4.95
C PRO A 157 -36.96 2.50 -5.39
N ASP A 158 -38.01 1.94 -6.00
CA ASP A 158 -38.01 0.54 -6.44
C ASP A 158 -36.98 0.30 -7.57
N LEU A 159 -36.69 1.33 -8.37
CA LEU A 159 -35.66 1.26 -9.41
C LEU A 159 -34.26 1.40 -8.83
N CYS A 160 -34.09 2.24 -7.80
CA CYS A 160 -32.82 2.37 -7.09
C CYS A 160 -32.44 1.05 -6.41
N ASP A 161 -33.39 0.41 -5.72
CA ASP A 161 -33.18 -0.88 -5.05
C ASP A 161 -32.77 -1.95 -6.07
N LEU A 162 -33.48 -2.05 -7.20
CA LEU A 162 -33.15 -3.00 -8.26
C LEU A 162 -31.77 -2.75 -8.89
N ALA A 163 -31.37 -1.48 -9.00
CA ALA A 163 -30.07 -1.10 -9.51
C ALA A 163 -28.94 -1.42 -8.51
N ASP A 164 -29.16 -1.18 -7.21
CA ASP A 164 -28.24 -1.57 -6.14
C ASP A 164 -28.05 -3.09 -6.10
N GLU A 165 -29.14 -3.87 -6.14
CA GLU A 165 -29.10 -5.34 -6.18
C GLU A 165 -28.25 -5.86 -7.36
N PHE A 166 -28.41 -5.26 -8.54
CA PHE A 166 -27.58 -5.62 -9.69
C PHE A 166 -26.10 -5.27 -9.48
N LEU A 167 -25.81 -4.08 -8.96
CA LEU A 167 -24.44 -3.60 -8.75
C LEU A 167 -23.71 -4.43 -7.69
N ASP A 168 -24.40 -4.81 -6.61
CA ASP A 168 -23.88 -5.69 -5.58
C ASP A 168 -23.63 -7.10 -6.12
N LEU A 169 -24.60 -7.69 -6.86
CA LEU A 169 -24.40 -8.97 -7.54
C LEU A 169 -23.18 -8.94 -8.48
N ALA A 170 -23.02 -7.87 -9.25
CA ALA A 170 -21.90 -7.70 -10.16
C ALA A 170 -20.56 -7.60 -9.42
N ARG A 171 -20.51 -6.86 -8.30
CA ARG A 171 -19.32 -6.76 -7.44
C ARG A 171 -18.97 -8.10 -6.83
N ASP A 172 -19.94 -8.75 -6.18
CA ASP A 172 -19.73 -10.03 -5.50
C ASP A 172 -19.22 -11.09 -6.48
N THR A 173 -19.83 -11.14 -7.68
CA THR A 173 -19.37 -12.05 -8.74
C THR A 173 -17.96 -11.71 -9.23
N ALA A 174 -17.58 -10.43 -9.26
CA ALA A 174 -16.26 -10.00 -9.68
C ALA A 174 -15.18 -10.35 -8.66
N ASP A 175 -15.47 -10.15 -7.37
CA ASP A 175 -14.58 -10.42 -6.25
C ASP A 175 -14.15 -11.88 -6.20
N VAL A 176 -15.04 -12.79 -6.58
CA VAL A 176 -14.75 -14.24 -6.67
C VAL A 176 -14.59 -14.76 -8.11
N SER A 177 -14.38 -13.88 -9.09
CA SER A 177 -14.34 -14.28 -10.50
C SER A 177 -13.21 -15.26 -10.83
N GLY A 178 -12.10 -15.19 -10.09
CA GLY A 178 -10.99 -16.13 -10.20
C GLY A 178 -11.38 -17.54 -9.74
N GLU A 179 -11.98 -17.66 -8.56
CA GLU A 179 -12.45 -18.95 -8.04
C GLU A 179 -13.54 -19.55 -8.94
N ILE A 180 -14.47 -18.72 -9.44
CA ILE A 180 -15.50 -19.18 -10.39
C ILE A 180 -14.86 -19.73 -11.67
N ALA A 181 -13.77 -19.11 -12.15
CA ALA A 181 -13.06 -19.58 -13.33
C ALA A 181 -12.34 -20.91 -13.07
N ASP A 182 -11.74 -21.07 -11.89
CA ASP A 182 -11.06 -22.30 -11.44
C ASP A 182 -12.03 -23.47 -11.27
N ASP A 183 -13.27 -23.20 -10.82
CA ASP A 183 -14.37 -24.19 -10.74
C ASP A 183 -14.90 -24.62 -12.13
N GLY A 184 -14.48 -23.93 -13.18
CA GLY A 184 -14.64 -24.35 -14.58
C GLY A 184 -15.90 -23.85 -15.29
N GLN A 185 -16.10 -24.34 -16.51
CA GLN A 185 -17.05 -23.78 -17.47
C GLN A 185 -18.53 -23.80 -17.02
N ARG A 186 -18.90 -24.67 -16.07
CA ARG A 186 -20.26 -24.71 -15.53
C ARG A 186 -20.51 -23.53 -14.58
N ALA A 187 -19.58 -23.28 -13.65
CA ALA A 187 -19.68 -22.18 -12.70
C ALA A 187 -19.72 -20.82 -13.43
N ILE A 188 -18.85 -20.63 -14.42
CA ILE A 188 -18.86 -19.44 -15.29
C ILE A 188 -20.24 -19.24 -15.96
N ARG A 189 -20.85 -20.31 -16.46
CA ARG A 189 -22.19 -20.22 -17.08
C ARG A 189 -23.28 -19.87 -16.06
N GLU A 190 -23.19 -20.37 -14.84
CA GLU A 190 -24.14 -20.07 -13.76
C GLU A 190 -24.03 -18.60 -13.33
N ALA A 191 -22.82 -18.08 -13.15
CA ALA A 191 -22.56 -16.67 -12.88
C ALA A 191 -23.11 -15.75 -14.00
N ARG A 192 -22.81 -16.07 -15.27
CA ARG A 192 -23.35 -15.33 -16.43
C ARG A 192 -24.87 -15.37 -16.50
N ARG A 193 -25.51 -16.47 -16.09
CA ARG A 193 -26.98 -16.57 -16.05
C ARG A 193 -27.57 -15.67 -14.96
N ALA A 194 -26.99 -15.65 -13.76
CA ALA A 194 -27.43 -14.78 -12.67
C ALA A 194 -27.34 -13.30 -13.08
N LEU A 195 -26.20 -12.87 -13.59
CA LEU A 195 -25.99 -11.51 -14.10
C LEU A 195 -26.97 -11.16 -15.24
N GLY A 196 -27.20 -12.10 -16.16
CA GLY A 196 -28.14 -11.93 -17.26
C GLY A 196 -29.59 -11.80 -16.81
N ALA A 197 -30.01 -12.55 -15.78
CA ALA A 197 -31.34 -12.46 -15.21
C ALA A 197 -31.57 -11.10 -14.54
N ALA A 198 -30.60 -10.60 -13.78
CA ALA A 198 -30.68 -9.27 -13.18
C ALA A 198 -30.76 -8.15 -14.24
N LEU A 199 -30.01 -8.24 -15.34
CA LEU A 199 -30.14 -7.32 -16.47
C LEU A 199 -31.52 -7.34 -17.14
N VAL A 200 -32.19 -8.51 -17.18
CA VAL A 200 -33.56 -8.61 -17.71
C VAL A 200 -34.54 -7.85 -16.82
N GLN A 201 -34.45 -8.03 -15.50
CA GLN A 201 -35.31 -7.32 -14.54
C GLN A 201 -35.18 -5.80 -14.65
N LEU A 202 -33.95 -5.30 -14.74
CA LEU A 202 -33.69 -3.87 -14.97
C LEU A 202 -34.33 -3.37 -16.27
N ARG A 203 -34.15 -4.12 -17.36
CA ARG A 203 -34.65 -3.73 -18.69
C ARG A 203 -36.18 -3.75 -18.78
N GLU A 204 -36.87 -4.64 -18.07
CA GLU A 204 -38.34 -4.63 -17.94
C GLU A 204 -38.85 -3.32 -17.32
N LYS A 205 -38.02 -2.65 -16.53
CA LYS A 205 -38.28 -1.35 -15.93
C LYS A 205 -37.67 -0.18 -16.71
N SER A 206 -37.24 -0.40 -17.95
CA SER A 206 -36.55 0.60 -18.78
C SER A 206 -35.26 1.13 -18.15
N VAL A 207 -34.56 0.30 -17.37
CA VAL A 207 -33.23 0.58 -16.83
C VAL A 207 -32.19 -0.19 -17.63
N VAL A 208 -31.07 0.44 -17.95
CA VAL A 208 -29.98 -0.13 -18.75
C VAL A 208 -28.65 0.04 -18.04
N VAL A 209 -27.71 -0.85 -18.36
CA VAL A 209 -26.36 -0.85 -17.79
C VAL A 209 -25.34 -0.66 -18.90
N PHE A 210 -24.47 0.32 -18.73
CA PHE A 210 -23.28 0.51 -19.54
C PHE A 210 -22.05 0.03 -18.79
N GLY A 211 -21.09 -0.56 -19.49
CA GLY A 211 -19.86 -1.01 -18.87
C GLY A 211 -18.63 -0.93 -19.75
N GLY A 212 -17.48 -0.86 -19.12
CA GLY A 212 -16.17 -0.82 -19.75
C GLY A 212 -15.06 -1.11 -18.74
N ARG A 213 -13.84 -1.29 -19.23
CA ARG A 213 -12.67 -1.56 -18.38
C ARG A 213 -11.68 -0.41 -18.48
N ARG A 214 -11.14 -0.02 -17.33
CA ARG A 214 -10.05 0.95 -17.25
C ARG A 214 -8.78 0.28 -16.80
N LYS A 215 -7.70 0.54 -17.54
CA LYS A 215 -6.36 0.12 -17.17
C LYS A 215 -5.71 1.18 -16.30
N LEU A 216 -5.36 0.82 -15.08
CA LEU A 216 -4.60 1.60 -14.11
C LEU A 216 -3.22 0.95 -13.87
N LEU A 217 -2.38 1.64 -13.12
CA LEU A 217 -1.04 1.17 -12.76
C LEU A 217 -0.92 1.10 -11.23
N LEU A 218 -0.64 -0.09 -10.70
CA LEU A 218 -0.22 -0.27 -9.32
C LEU A 218 1.28 0.03 -9.24
N THR A 219 1.66 0.93 -8.35
CA THR A 219 3.03 1.41 -8.12
C THR A 219 3.37 1.36 -6.64
N GLY A 220 4.65 1.44 -6.30
CA GLY A 220 5.13 1.20 -4.93
C GLY A 220 5.19 -0.29 -4.61
N GLY A 221 5.41 -0.62 -3.34
CA GLY A 221 5.77 -1.98 -2.96
C GLY A 221 7.23 -2.31 -3.32
N GLU A 222 7.59 -3.57 -3.17
CA GLU A 222 8.90 -4.11 -3.59
C GLU A 222 8.92 -4.52 -5.07
N GLY A 223 7.74 -4.58 -5.72
CA GLY A 223 7.56 -5.06 -7.08
C GLY A 223 7.65 -3.97 -8.15
N ALA A 224 7.92 -4.38 -9.40
CA ALA A 224 7.80 -3.49 -10.55
C ALA A 224 6.33 -3.05 -10.75
N PRO A 225 6.08 -1.86 -11.33
CA PRO A 225 4.73 -1.41 -11.62
C PRO A 225 3.94 -2.46 -12.41
N MET A 226 2.74 -2.78 -11.93
CA MET A 226 1.90 -3.80 -12.55
C MET A 226 0.55 -3.25 -12.98
N THR A 227 -0.05 -3.92 -13.96
CA THR A 227 -1.38 -3.54 -14.46
C THR A 227 -2.43 -3.77 -13.37
N TRP A 228 -3.30 -2.78 -13.17
CA TRP A 228 -4.45 -2.85 -12.29
C TRP A 228 -5.71 -2.58 -13.11
N TRP A 229 -6.63 -3.53 -13.18
CA TRP A 229 -7.86 -3.38 -13.94
C TRP A 229 -8.99 -2.90 -13.03
N GLU A 230 -9.70 -1.88 -13.47
CA GLU A 230 -10.92 -1.40 -12.85
C GLU A 230 -12.10 -1.65 -13.79
N ALA A 231 -13.15 -2.30 -13.31
CA ALA A 231 -14.42 -2.38 -14.00
C ALA A 231 -15.22 -1.10 -13.74
N VAL A 232 -15.76 -0.50 -14.79
CA VAL A 232 -16.64 0.66 -14.69
C VAL A 232 -18.01 0.21 -15.15
N LEU A 233 -19.00 0.29 -14.26
CA LEU A 233 -20.40 0.01 -14.54
C LEU A 233 -21.23 1.26 -14.24
N GLN A 234 -22.21 1.53 -15.10
CA GLN A 234 -23.09 2.67 -14.95
C GLN A 234 -24.52 2.27 -15.26
N VAL A 235 -25.38 2.32 -14.24
CA VAL A 235 -26.83 2.14 -14.37
C VAL A 235 -27.49 3.46 -14.75
N ARG A 236 -28.43 3.43 -15.70
CA ARG A 236 -29.15 4.60 -16.25
C ARG A 236 -30.57 4.24 -16.63
N LEU A 237 -31.45 5.24 -16.69
CA LEU A 237 -32.72 5.07 -17.40
C LEU A 237 -32.45 4.97 -18.91
N ALA A 238 -33.21 4.11 -19.61
CA ALA A 238 -33.05 3.91 -21.06
C ALA A 238 -33.24 5.21 -21.86
N SER A 239 -34.06 6.14 -21.34
CA SER A 239 -34.29 7.46 -21.93
C SER A 239 -33.07 8.39 -21.87
N GLU A 240 -32.11 8.14 -20.99
CA GLU A 240 -30.93 9.00 -20.79
C GLU A 240 -29.79 8.68 -21.76
N GLY A 241 -29.78 7.50 -22.37
CA GLY A 241 -28.73 7.07 -23.32
C GLY A 241 -27.32 6.92 -22.71
N LEU A 242 -26.32 6.76 -23.59
CA LEU A 242 -24.90 6.89 -23.19
C LEU A 242 -24.59 8.37 -23.00
N PRO A 243 -23.97 8.79 -21.88
CA PRO A 243 -23.50 10.16 -21.77
C PRO A 243 -22.47 10.44 -22.86
N ASP A 244 -22.59 11.60 -23.53
CA ASP A 244 -21.82 11.97 -24.73
C ASP A 244 -20.29 11.85 -24.52
N ILE A 245 -19.80 12.04 -23.30
CA ILE A 245 -18.42 11.75 -22.89
C ILE A 245 -18.39 11.38 -21.41
N TRP A 246 -17.99 10.16 -21.06
CA TRP A 246 -17.59 9.83 -19.68
C TRP A 246 -16.20 10.42 -19.43
N HIS A 247 -16.13 11.74 -19.26
CA HIS A 247 -14.97 12.33 -18.62
C HIS A 247 -14.98 11.83 -17.18
N GLY A 248 -14.04 10.96 -16.82
CA GLY A 248 -13.71 10.73 -15.42
C GLY A 248 -13.14 12.02 -14.81
N LEU A 249 -13.97 13.06 -14.71
CA LEU A 249 -13.79 14.22 -13.86
C LEU A 249 -14.10 13.73 -12.46
N ILE A 250 -13.04 13.54 -11.69
CA ILE A 250 -12.86 13.88 -10.28
C ILE A 250 -11.35 13.66 -10.04
N GLU A 251 -10.77 14.67 -9.38
CA GLU A 251 -9.36 14.83 -8.98
C GLU A 251 -8.76 13.61 -8.26
#